data_AF-A0A2P8QEP4-F1
#
_entry.id   AF-A0A2P8QEP4-F1
#
_cell.length_a   1.000
_cell.length_b   1.000
_cell.length_c   1.000
_cell.angle_alpha   90.00
_cell.angle_beta   90.00
_cell.angle_gamma   90.00
#
_symmetry.space_group_name_H-M   'P 1'
#
loop_
_entity.id
_entity.type
_entity.pdbx_description
1 polymer ?
#
loop_
_entity_poly.entity_id
_entity_poly.type
_entity_poly.pdbx_seq_one_letter_code
_entity_poly.pdbx_strand_id
1 'polypeptide(L)'
;MRGGCLFKGCLAVPVLALVCVVVVMVSFWNTGREADAEARDQVEEAVDNTRARLARSAADGVLLDTEIQRAVRNFNKTTPLTERRERRVTVTARFAGMVNVGFGGTHADGCYRFDVVPATAVPSVAVRELPGKDCLVRSDRSFREPSAVAEDIVAELRTAMASGGPEAARTAEVWSTLGVELADSEIRSGQLIALVRLSGSVGPQGEDCFEFRARRAQPAAVTVKKLKPDGCHRLQRERDAQAEKDRRAELGPDAG
;
A
#
# COMPACT_ATOMS: atom_id res chain seq x y z
N MET A 1 7.49 78.65 -21.82
CA MET A 1 6.63 77.64 -21.15
C MET A 1 6.83 76.28 -21.80
N ARG A 2 7.87 75.53 -21.42
CA ARG A 2 8.00 74.10 -21.73
C ARG A 2 8.82 73.46 -20.61
N GLY A 3 8.17 72.66 -19.77
CA GLY A 3 8.82 71.99 -18.66
C GLY A 3 7.78 71.44 -17.70
N GLY A 4 7.21 70.27 -18.00
CA GLY A 4 6.15 69.71 -17.16
C GLY A 4 5.68 68.28 -17.44
N CYS A 5 6.20 67.57 -18.46
CA CYS A 5 5.67 66.24 -18.79
C CYS A 5 6.65 65.06 -18.56
N LEU A 6 7.95 65.29 -18.33
CA LEU A 6 8.93 64.18 -18.25
C LEU A 6 9.13 63.59 -16.84
N PHE A 7 8.94 64.38 -15.78
CA PHE A 7 9.18 63.90 -14.40
C PHE A 7 8.04 63.05 -13.83
N LYS A 8 6.79 63.26 -14.25
CA LYS A 8 5.66 62.45 -13.78
C LYS A 8 5.58 61.07 -14.44
N GLY A 9 5.97 60.95 -15.72
CA GLY A 9 5.98 59.67 -16.44
C GLY A 9 7.19 58.79 -16.10
N CYS A 10 8.37 59.39 -15.90
CA CYS A 10 9.61 58.65 -15.65
C CYS A 10 9.70 58.05 -14.23
N LEU A 11 9.00 58.64 -13.24
CA LEU A 11 8.86 58.06 -11.90
C LEU A 11 7.67 57.09 -11.79
N ALA A 12 6.66 57.20 -12.64
CA ALA A 12 5.51 56.29 -12.64
C ALA A 12 5.89 54.87 -13.06
N VAL A 13 6.77 54.71 -14.06
CA VAL A 13 7.24 53.40 -14.52
C VAL A 13 8.00 52.62 -13.45
N PRO A 14 9.03 53.17 -12.77
CA PRO A 14 9.73 52.45 -11.71
C PRO A 14 8.86 52.21 -10.47
N VAL A 15 7.94 53.13 -10.13
CA VAL A 15 6.98 52.92 -9.04
C VAL A 15 6.01 51.78 -9.40
N LEU A 16 5.47 51.76 -10.62
CA LEU A 16 4.60 50.68 -11.09
C LEU A 16 5.35 49.34 -11.15
N ALA A 17 6.58 49.34 -11.66
CA ALA A 17 7.43 48.16 -11.68
C ALA A 17 7.72 47.64 -10.25
N LEU A 18 8.00 48.55 -9.31
CA LEU A 18 8.20 48.20 -7.89
C LEU A 18 6.91 47.62 -7.28
N VAL A 19 5.75 48.21 -7.55
CA VAL A 19 4.46 47.68 -7.09
C VAL A 19 4.22 46.28 -7.66
N CYS A 20 4.48 46.06 -8.96
CA CYS A 20 4.38 44.74 -9.58
C CYS A 20 5.34 43.74 -8.91
N VAL A 21 6.59 44.10 -8.65
CA VAL A 21 7.56 43.23 -7.96
C VAL A 21 7.09 42.90 -6.54
N VAL A 22 6.59 43.88 -5.78
CA VAL A 22 6.08 43.66 -4.42
C VAL A 22 4.85 42.75 -4.43
N VAL A 23 3.90 42.98 -5.34
CA VAL A 23 2.71 42.12 -5.49
C VAL A 23 3.12 40.69 -5.85
N VAL A 24 4.07 40.52 -6.77
CA VAL A 24 4.60 39.21 -7.14
C VAL A 24 5.30 38.55 -5.94
N MET A 25 6.16 39.26 -5.21
CA MET A 25 6.83 38.71 -4.02
C MET A 25 5.84 38.30 -2.92
N VAL A 26 4.84 39.13 -2.64
CA VAL A 26 3.78 38.82 -1.65
C VAL A 26 2.95 37.62 -2.10
N SER A 27 2.64 37.53 -3.39
CA SER A 27 1.95 36.37 -3.95
C SER A 27 2.77 35.08 -3.76
N PHE A 28 4.05 35.07 -4.15
CA PHE A 28 4.93 33.93 -3.92
C PHE A 28 5.07 33.56 -2.44
N TRP A 29 5.15 34.55 -1.55
CA TRP A 29 5.23 34.32 -0.11
C TRP A 29 3.97 33.67 0.45
N ASN A 30 2.79 34.18 0.08
CA ASN A 30 1.51 33.63 0.52
C ASN A 30 1.28 32.23 -0.05
N THR A 31 1.56 32.02 -1.35
CA THR A 31 1.49 30.70 -1.98
C THR A 31 2.43 29.69 -1.31
N GLY A 32 3.63 30.11 -0.90
CA GLY A 32 4.53 29.24 -0.12
C GLY A 32 3.96 28.84 1.24
N ARG A 33 3.37 29.79 1.99
CA ARG A 33 2.74 29.49 3.29
C ARG A 33 1.51 28.59 3.16
N GLU A 34 0.68 28.82 2.15
CA GLU A 34 -0.49 28.00 1.86
C GLU A 34 -0.07 26.58 1.49
N ALA A 35 0.95 26.43 0.64
CA ALA A 35 1.50 25.12 0.28
C ALA A 35 2.15 24.40 1.47
N ASP A 36 2.81 25.11 2.39
CA ASP A 36 3.36 24.54 3.63
C ASP A 36 2.24 24.01 4.54
N ALA A 37 1.15 24.76 4.67
CA ALA A 37 -0.01 24.34 5.45
C ALA A 37 -0.68 23.11 4.80
N GLU A 38 -0.95 23.16 3.50
CA GLU A 38 -1.56 22.05 2.77
C GLU A 38 -0.70 20.78 2.80
N ALA A 39 0.63 20.90 2.70
CA ALA A 39 1.51 19.73 2.84
C ALA A 39 1.42 19.09 4.23
N ARG A 40 1.24 19.89 5.30
CA ARG A 40 1.02 19.39 6.66
C ARG A 40 -0.35 18.75 6.82
N ASP A 41 -1.38 19.35 6.24
CA ASP A 41 -2.74 18.80 6.25
C ASP A 41 -2.77 17.44 5.55
N GLN A 42 -2.05 17.26 4.43
CA GLN A 42 -1.89 15.96 3.78
C GLN A 42 -1.23 14.90 4.69
N VAL A 43 -0.26 15.31 5.52
CA VAL A 43 0.37 14.40 6.50
C VAL A 43 -0.63 14.02 7.60
N GLU A 44 -1.35 14.99 8.16
CA GLU A 44 -2.36 14.75 9.19
C GLU A 44 -3.49 13.84 8.67
N GLU A 45 -4.00 14.11 7.48
CA GLU A 45 -4.99 13.27 6.82
C GLU A 45 -4.47 11.83 6.60
N ALA A 46 -3.22 11.68 6.16
CA ALA A 46 -2.63 10.35 5.97
C ALA A 46 -2.47 9.58 7.30
N VAL A 47 -2.12 10.27 8.38
CA VAL A 47 -2.01 9.70 9.73
C VAL A 47 -3.37 9.25 10.25
N ASP A 48 -4.40 10.09 10.11
CA ASP A 48 -5.77 9.76 10.55
C ASP A 48 -6.38 8.63 9.72
N ASN A 49 -6.18 8.65 8.40
CA ASN A 49 -6.57 7.55 7.52
C ASN A 49 -5.88 6.24 7.92
N THR A 50 -4.60 6.29 8.26
CA THR A 50 -3.85 5.11 8.73
C THR A 50 -4.40 4.63 10.07
N ARG A 51 -4.66 5.54 11.02
CA ARG A 51 -5.26 5.22 12.32
C ARG A 51 -6.60 4.50 12.15
N ALA A 52 -7.47 5.03 11.30
CA ALA A 52 -8.79 4.44 11.03
C ALA A 52 -8.69 3.07 10.34
N ARG A 53 -7.72 2.88 9.43
CA ARG A 53 -7.48 1.59 8.78
C ARG A 53 -6.95 0.55 9.76
N LEU A 54 -5.95 0.90 10.58
CA LEU A 54 -5.41 0.02 11.62
C LEU A 54 -6.49 -0.39 12.63
N ALA A 55 -7.37 0.55 13.03
CA ALA A 55 -8.50 0.24 13.90
C ALA A 55 -9.46 -0.76 13.24
N ARG A 56 -9.80 -0.57 11.95
CA ARG A 56 -10.66 -1.50 11.23
C ARG A 56 -10.05 -2.90 11.07
N SER A 57 -8.77 -2.99 10.73
CA SER A 57 -8.06 -4.27 10.62
C SER A 57 -7.94 -4.98 11.97
N ALA A 58 -7.76 -4.23 13.06
CA ALA A 58 -7.61 -4.80 14.39
C ALA A 58 -8.93 -5.26 15.06
N ALA A 59 -10.06 -5.12 14.36
CA ALA A 59 -11.41 -5.34 14.90
C ALA A 59 -11.80 -6.81 15.05
N ASP A 60 -11.09 -7.74 14.41
CA ASP A 60 -11.30 -9.18 14.60
C ASP A 60 -10.51 -9.74 15.81
N GLY A 61 -9.79 -8.87 16.53
CA GLY A 61 -8.96 -9.24 17.67
C GLY A 61 -7.53 -9.66 17.30
N VAL A 62 -7.18 -9.65 16.02
CA VAL A 62 -5.82 -9.87 15.50
C VAL A 62 -5.47 -8.68 14.61
N LEU A 63 -4.18 -8.43 14.39
CA LEU A 63 -3.73 -7.46 13.41
C LEU A 63 -2.54 -8.08 12.69
N LEU A 64 -2.71 -8.46 11.44
CA LEU A 64 -1.70 -9.13 10.64
C LEU A 64 -0.72 -8.13 10.02
N ASP A 65 0.49 -8.57 9.70
CA ASP A 65 1.49 -7.67 9.11
C ASP A 65 1.10 -7.25 7.68
N THR A 66 0.43 -8.12 6.93
CA THR A 66 -0.17 -7.79 5.62
C THR A 66 -1.21 -6.68 5.73
N GLU A 67 -2.04 -6.70 6.78
CA GLU A 67 -3.03 -5.65 7.05
C GLU A 67 -2.35 -4.32 7.44
N ILE A 68 -1.29 -4.37 8.25
CA ILE A 68 -0.49 -3.19 8.61
C ILE A 68 0.12 -2.57 7.35
N GLN A 69 0.68 -3.39 6.45
CA GLN A 69 1.24 -2.91 5.19
C GLN A 69 0.18 -2.23 4.30
N ARG A 70 -1.04 -2.78 4.22
CA ARG A 70 -2.13 -2.16 3.45
C ARG A 70 -2.68 -0.90 4.13
N ALA A 71 -2.68 -0.86 5.46
CA ALA A 71 -3.13 0.29 6.24
C ALA A 71 -2.18 1.49 6.08
N VAL A 72 -0.88 1.24 6.13
CA VAL A 72 0.19 2.25 6.02
C VAL A 72 0.53 2.50 4.55
N ARG A 73 -0.20 3.38 3.88
CA ARG A 73 0.14 3.83 2.52
C ARG A 73 1.14 4.98 2.57
N ASN A 74 2.43 4.65 2.57
CA ASN A 74 3.49 5.67 2.53
C ASN A 74 3.86 6.02 1.09
N PHE A 75 3.79 7.31 0.73
CA PHE A 75 4.22 7.84 -0.57
C PHE A 75 5.67 7.49 -0.94
N ASN A 76 6.53 7.29 0.06
CA ASN A 76 7.96 7.01 -0.13
C ASN A 76 8.35 5.52 -0.02
N LYS A 77 7.38 4.59 -0.16
CA LYS A 77 7.61 3.13 -0.12
C LYS A 77 8.37 2.64 1.12
N THR A 78 8.38 3.41 2.20
CA THR A 78 9.07 3.01 3.42
C THR A 78 8.18 2.03 4.16
N THR A 79 8.63 0.78 4.27
CA THR A 79 7.93 -0.26 5.04
C THR A 79 7.81 0.20 6.50
N PRO A 80 6.63 0.12 7.12
CA PRO A 80 6.49 0.42 8.53
C PRO A 80 7.32 -0.53 9.38
N LEU A 81 7.86 -0.03 10.49
CA LEU A 81 8.46 -0.86 11.53
C LEU A 81 7.35 -1.37 12.45
N THR A 82 7.27 -2.68 12.62
CA THR A 82 6.29 -3.32 13.50
C THR A 82 6.99 -4.00 14.68
N GLU A 83 6.56 -3.67 15.91
CA GLU A 83 6.94 -4.38 17.12
C GLU A 83 5.71 -4.97 17.79
N ARG A 84 5.76 -6.26 18.13
CA ARG A 84 4.68 -6.97 18.82
C ARG A 84 5.13 -7.27 20.24
N ARG A 85 4.35 -6.83 21.23
CA ARG A 85 4.55 -7.14 22.64
C ARG A 85 3.21 -7.53 23.26
N GLU A 86 3.11 -8.77 23.72
CA GLU A 86 1.89 -9.31 24.31
C GLU A 86 0.68 -9.09 23.39
N ARG A 87 -0.32 -8.30 23.83
CA ARG A 87 -1.54 -7.96 23.06
C ARG A 87 -1.47 -6.59 22.40
N ARG A 88 -0.28 -5.99 22.30
CA ARG A 88 -0.06 -4.68 21.70
C ARG A 88 0.81 -4.80 20.46
N VAL A 89 0.39 -4.14 19.39
CA VAL A 89 1.16 -3.97 18.17
C VAL A 89 1.55 -2.50 18.05
N THR A 90 2.84 -2.23 18.01
CA THR A 90 3.41 -0.91 17.75
C THR A 90 3.78 -0.82 16.29
N VAL A 91 3.25 0.16 15.57
CA VAL A 91 3.60 0.44 14.18
C VAL A 91 4.24 1.81 14.12
N THR A 92 5.45 1.91 13.58
CA THR A 92 6.16 3.18 13.38
C THR A 92 6.32 3.42 11.88
N ALA A 93 5.87 4.58 11.41
CA ALA A 93 5.85 4.91 9.98
C ALA A 93 6.17 6.39 9.74
N ARG A 94 6.78 6.68 8.59
CA ARG A 94 7.04 8.04 8.11
C ARG A 94 5.99 8.42 7.08
N PHE A 95 5.36 9.56 7.28
CA PHE A 95 4.45 10.18 6.34
C PHE A 95 5.11 11.40 5.71
N ALA A 96 4.72 11.69 4.47
CA ALA A 96 5.16 12.87 3.75
C ALA A 96 3.99 13.42 2.92
N GLY A 97 3.83 14.74 2.92
CA GLY A 97 2.92 15.50 2.07
C GLY A 97 3.73 16.31 1.07
N MET A 98 3.20 16.48 -0.14
CA MET A 98 3.87 17.19 -1.22
C MET A 98 2.87 18.07 -1.98
N VAL A 99 3.16 19.36 -2.05
CA VAL A 99 2.39 20.33 -2.84
C VAL A 99 3.32 20.93 -3.87
N ASN A 100 2.97 20.81 -5.15
CA ASN A 100 3.75 21.40 -6.24
C ASN A 100 3.34 22.86 -6.43
N VAL A 101 4.28 23.79 -6.26
CA VAL A 101 4.06 25.23 -6.43
C VAL A 101 5.07 25.81 -7.43
N GLY A 102 4.60 26.08 -8.65
CA GLY A 102 5.42 26.67 -9.72
C GLY A 102 6.58 25.76 -10.16
N PHE A 103 7.82 26.23 -10.01
CA PHE A 103 9.05 25.50 -10.36
C PHE A 103 9.66 24.71 -9.19
N GLY A 104 9.00 24.66 -8.02
CA GLY A 104 9.44 23.94 -6.83
C GLY A 104 8.35 23.10 -6.18
N GLY A 105 8.72 22.31 -5.18
CA GLY A 105 7.81 21.55 -4.34
C GLY A 105 7.96 21.96 -2.88
N THR A 106 6.84 22.08 -2.19
CA THR A 106 6.79 22.17 -0.74
C THR A 106 6.58 20.76 -0.18
N HIS A 107 7.34 20.43 0.87
CA HIS A 107 7.30 19.12 1.50
C HIS A 107 7.10 19.26 3.00
N ALA A 108 6.17 18.46 3.54
CA ALA A 108 6.08 18.18 4.96
C ALA A 108 6.37 16.71 5.19
N ASP A 109 7.02 16.37 6.29
CA ASP A 109 7.16 15.00 6.73
C ASP A 109 7.03 14.88 8.24
N GLY A 110 6.73 13.68 8.70
CA GLY A 110 6.64 13.38 10.12
C GLY A 110 6.79 11.89 10.39
N CYS A 111 7.34 11.58 11.57
CA CYS A 111 7.47 10.21 12.05
C CYS A 111 6.38 9.96 13.09
N TYR A 112 5.61 8.89 12.91
CA TYR A 112 4.46 8.60 13.77
C TYR A 112 4.51 7.18 14.28
N ARG A 113 4.14 7.01 15.54
CA ARG A 113 3.92 5.72 16.18
C ARG A 113 2.45 5.52 16.49
N PHE A 114 1.94 4.37 16.07
CA PHE A 114 0.62 3.86 16.35
C PHE A 114 0.75 2.71 17.36
N ASP A 115 0.17 2.88 18.54
CA ASP A 115 0.01 1.82 19.53
C ASP A 115 -1.39 1.21 19.37
N VAL A 116 -1.44 0.02 18.79
CA VAL A 116 -2.68 -0.70 18.50
C VAL A 116 -2.88 -1.82 19.53
N VAL A 117 -4.08 -1.90 20.11
CA VAL A 117 -4.52 -3.03 20.93
C VAL A 117 -5.68 -3.71 20.21
N PRO A 118 -5.42 -4.84 19.51
CA PRO A 118 -6.46 -5.58 18.81
C PRO A 118 -7.52 -6.13 19.77
N ALA A 119 -8.79 -5.98 19.41
CA ALA A 119 -9.92 -6.42 20.21
C ALA A 119 -11.16 -6.64 19.34
N THR A 120 -11.97 -7.64 19.69
CA THR A 120 -13.22 -7.99 18.99
C THR A 120 -14.38 -7.02 19.22
N ALA A 121 -14.25 -6.07 20.15
CA ALA A 121 -15.28 -5.08 20.45
C ALA A 121 -14.94 -3.72 19.83
N VAL A 122 -14.03 -2.97 20.45
CA VAL A 122 -13.52 -1.71 19.93
C VAL A 122 -12.00 -1.70 20.10
N PRO A 123 -11.23 -1.87 19.01
CA PRO A 123 -9.78 -1.79 19.08
C PRO A 123 -9.34 -0.36 19.40
N SER A 124 -8.31 -0.24 20.23
CA SER A 124 -7.74 1.06 20.59
C SER A 124 -6.52 1.34 19.71
N VAL A 125 -6.48 2.53 19.11
CA VAL A 125 -5.32 3.03 18.37
C VAL A 125 -4.94 4.40 18.90
N ALA A 126 -3.83 4.46 19.64
CA ALA A 126 -3.22 5.69 20.08
C ALA A 126 -2.12 6.11 19.10
N VAL A 127 -2.06 7.40 18.77
CA VAL A 127 -1.09 7.95 17.81
C VAL A 127 -0.23 8.97 18.52
N ARG A 128 1.07 8.97 18.25
CA ARG A 128 1.99 10.04 18.65
C ARG A 128 3.01 10.32 17.58
N GLU A 129 3.36 11.58 17.43
CA GLU A 129 4.51 11.99 16.65
C GLU A 129 5.80 11.66 17.41
N LEU A 130 6.84 11.27 16.68
CA LEU A 130 8.17 10.95 17.16
C LEU A 130 9.21 11.85 16.49
N PRO A 131 10.39 12.05 17.09
CA PRO A 131 11.53 12.64 16.41
C PRO A 131 11.83 11.91 15.09
N GLY A 132 12.05 12.65 13.99
CA GLY A 132 12.23 12.08 12.65
C GLY A 132 13.31 10.98 12.55
N LYS A 133 14.35 11.05 13.39
CA LYS A 133 15.41 10.04 13.49
C LYS A 133 14.90 8.64 13.86
N ASP A 134 13.79 8.53 14.57
CA ASP A 134 13.23 7.25 15.01
C ASP A 134 12.61 6.48 13.84
N CYS A 135 12.25 7.17 12.75
CA CYS A 135 11.85 6.57 11.48
C CYS A 135 13.03 6.36 10.51
N LEU A 136 14.21 6.91 10.81
CA LEU A 136 15.44 6.73 10.01
C LEU A 136 16.21 5.46 10.37
N VAL A 137 15.83 4.79 11.46
CA VAL A 137 16.32 3.44 11.76
C VAL A 137 15.80 2.52 10.66
N ARG A 138 16.59 2.40 9.59
CA ARG A 138 16.44 1.37 8.57
C ARG A 138 16.44 0.07 9.35
N SER A 139 15.27 -0.53 9.51
CA SER A 139 15.27 -1.89 10.01
C SER A 139 15.91 -2.72 8.92
N ASP A 140 17.05 -3.32 9.23
CA ASP A 140 17.64 -4.48 8.57
C ASP A 140 16.61 -5.64 8.43
N ARG A 141 15.43 -5.48 9.05
CA ARG A 141 14.27 -6.37 9.17
C ARG A 141 13.11 -6.05 8.21
N SER A 142 13.28 -5.19 7.20
CA SER A 142 12.23 -5.01 6.17
C SER A 142 12.09 -6.21 5.24
N PHE A 143 12.92 -7.24 5.41
CA PHE A 143 12.77 -8.54 4.79
C PHE A 143 11.82 -9.40 5.64
N ARG A 144 10.58 -9.57 5.18
CA ARG A 144 9.75 -10.68 5.66
C ARG A 144 10.04 -11.90 4.82
N GLU A 145 10.26 -13.03 5.49
CA GLU A 145 10.34 -14.30 4.80
C GLU A 145 9.00 -14.58 4.09
N PRO A 146 9.02 -15.04 2.83
CA PRO A 146 7.81 -15.40 2.09
C PRO A 146 6.88 -16.36 2.84
N SER A 147 7.43 -17.25 3.67
CA SER A 147 6.69 -18.16 4.56
C SER A 147 5.79 -17.41 5.55
N ALA A 148 6.27 -16.35 6.19
CA ALA A 148 5.48 -15.56 7.14
C ALA A 148 4.34 -14.80 6.43
N VAL A 149 4.61 -14.26 5.24
CA VAL A 149 3.56 -13.64 4.41
C VAL A 149 2.51 -14.68 3.99
N ALA A 150 2.94 -15.91 3.68
CA ALA A 150 2.04 -16.99 3.35
C ALA A 150 1.12 -17.39 4.53
N GLU A 151 1.61 -17.35 5.77
CA GLU A 151 0.79 -17.60 6.96
C GLU A 151 -0.30 -16.52 7.14
N ASP A 152 0.03 -15.24 6.93
CA ASP A 152 -0.95 -14.16 6.95
C ASP A 152 -2.01 -14.34 5.85
N ILE A 153 -1.60 -14.72 4.63
CA ILE A 153 -2.53 -15.04 3.54
C ILE A 153 -3.48 -16.18 3.95
N VAL A 154 -2.96 -17.23 4.60
CA VAL A 154 -3.81 -18.32 5.11
C VAL A 154 -4.85 -17.81 6.10
N ALA A 155 -4.47 -16.92 7.02
CA ALA A 155 -5.39 -16.35 8.01
C ALA A 155 -6.48 -15.50 7.32
N GLU A 156 -6.10 -14.58 6.43
CA GLU A 156 -7.05 -13.72 5.71
C GLU A 156 -8.00 -14.52 4.82
N LEU A 157 -7.50 -15.55 4.12
CA LEU A 157 -8.35 -16.42 3.30
C LEU A 157 -9.31 -17.24 4.14
N ARG A 158 -8.95 -17.67 5.35
CA ARG A 158 -9.91 -18.35 6.25
C ARG A 158 -11.07 -17.43 6.61
N THR A 159 -10.78 -16.17 6.93
CA THR A 159 -11.79 -15.16 7.23
C THR A 159 -12.70 -14.89 6.02
N ALA A 160 -12.11 -14.67 4.84
CA ALA A 160 -12.87 -14.45 3.60
C ALA A 160 -13.72 -15.67 3.19
N MET A 161 -13.18 -16.88 3.34
CA MET A 161 -13.91 -18.13 3.11
C MET A 161 -15.08 -18.31 4.07
N ALA A 162 -14.91 -17.94 5.34
CA ALA A 162 -15.94 -18.05 6.35
C ALA A 162 -17.08 -17.05 6.11
N SER A 163 -16.77 -15.83 5.66
CA SER A 163 -17.75 -14.78 5.43
C SER A 163 -18.51 -14.90 4.11
N GLY A 164 -17.83 -15.26 3.02
CA GLY A 164 -18.42 -15.23 1.67
C GLY A 164 -18.02 -16.37 0.74
N GLY A 165 -17.29 -17.39 1.23
CA GLY A 165 -16.90 -18.56 0.45
C GLY A 165 -15.78 -18.29 -0.57
N PRO A 166 -15.61 -19.18 -1.58
CA PRO A 166 -14.51 -19.12 -2.55
C PRO A 166 -14.43 -17.81 -3.33
N GLU A 167 -15.57 -17.22 -3.64
CA GLU A 167 -15.66 -15.95 -4.38
C GLU A 167 -15.10 -14.78 -3.55
N ALA A 168 -15.46 -14.70 -2.27
CA ALA A 168 -14.90 -13.68 -1.37
C ALA A 168 -13.40 -13.87 -1.14
N ALA A 169 -12.93 -15.12 -1.07
CA ALA A 169 -11.50 -15.41 -0.99
C ALA A 169 -10.74 -15.02 -2.27
N ARG A 170 -11.37 -15.13 -3.45
CA ARG A 170 -10.76 -14.72 -4.73
C ARG A 170 -10.58 -13.20 -4.82
N THR A 171 -11.50 -12.42 -4.24
CA THR A 171 -11.46 -10.94 -4.25
C THR A 171 -10.90 -10.33 -2.97
N ALA A 172 -10.31 -11.14 -2.08
CA ALA A 172 -9.77 -10.68 -0.82
C ALA A 172 -8.66 -9.62 -0.99
N GLU A 173 -8.64 -8.63 -0.10
CA GLU A 173 -7.66 -7.54 -0.16
C GLU A 173 -6.20 -8.01 -0.02
N VAL A 174 -5.98 -9.22 0.52
CA VAL A 174 -4.65 -9.79 0.68
C VAL A 174 -3.85 -9.85 -0.61
N TRP A 175 -4.52 -10.00 -1.76
CA TRP A 175 -3.90 -10.01 -3.08
C TRP A 175 -3.35 -8.66 -3.52
N SER A 176 -3.72 -7.58 -2.83
CA SER A 176 -3.19 -6.22 -3.06
C SER A 176 -2.07 -5.84 -2.09
N THR A 177 -1.59 -6.78 -1.27
CA THR A 177 -0.48 -6.55 -0.35
C THR A 177 0.84 -6.43 -1.12
N LEU A 178 1.69 -5.49 -0.72
CA LEU A 178 3.01 -5.33 -1.33
C LEU A 178 3.81 -6.64 -1.25
N GLY A 179 4.39 -7.06 -2.38
CA GLY A 179 5.17 -8.29 -2.48
C GLY A 179 4.33 -9.56 -2.65
N VAL A 180 3.01 -9.45 -2.72
CA VAL A 180 2.09 -10.53 -3.10
C VAL A 180 1.66 -10.34 -4.54
N GLU A 181 2.04 -11.26 -5.43
CA GLU A 181 1.62 -11.27 -6.83
C GLU A 181 0.76 -12.52 -7.09
N LEU A 182 -0.53 -12.32 -7.36
CA LEU A 182 -1.42 -13.39 -7.78
C LEU A 182 -1.10 -13.77 -9.23
N ALA A 183 -0.35 -14.86 -9.43
CA ALA A 183 0.05 -15.33 -10.75
C ALA A 183 -1.13 -15.97 -11.49
N ASP A 184 -1.96 -16.73 -10.78
CA ASP A 184 -3.14 -17.38 -11.34
C ASP A 184 -4.13 -17.76 -10.23
N SER A 185 -5.41 -17.89 -10.56
CA SER A 185 -6.39 -18.43 -9.65
C SER A 185 -7.54 -19.09 -10.39
N GLU A 186 -8.15 -20.07 -9.74
CA GLU A 186 -9.33 -20.74 -10.24
C GLU A 186 -10.22 -21.21 -9.09
N ILE A 187 -11.51 -21.36 -9.38
CA ILE A 187 -12.45 -22.01 -8.47
C ILE A 187 -12.88 -23.31 -9.13
N ARG A 188 -12.51 -24.44 -8.52
CA ARG A 188 -12.94 -25.78 -8.96
C ARG A 188 -13.71 -26.44 -7.82
N SER A 189 -14.91 -26.94 -8.11
CA SER A 189 -15.73 -27.71 -7.15
C SER A 189 -15.91 -27.03 -5.78
N GLY A 190 -16.11 -25.71 -5.76
CA GLY A 190 -16.30 -24.94 -4.51
C GLY A 190 -15.02 -24.73 -3.68
N GLN A 191 -13.85 -24.95 -4.28
CA GLN A 191 -12.54 -24.67 -3.70
C GLN A 191 -11.81 -23.63 -4.56
N LEU A 192 -11.28 -22.59 -3.92
CA LEU A 192 -10.32 -21.68 -4.53
C LEU A 192 -8.94 -22.34 -4.54
N ILE A 193 -8.28 -22.31 -5.70
CA ILE A 193 -6.86 -22.62 -5.86
C ILE A 193 -6.19 -21.35 -6.40
N ALA A 194 -5.23 -20.81 -5.66
CA ALA A 194 -4.49 -19.61 -6.04
C ALA A 194 -2.99 -19.91 -6.09
N LEU A 195 -2.34 -19.54 -7.18
CA LEU A 195 -0.89 -19.58 -7.35
C LEU A 195 -0.36 -18.16 -7.17
N VAL A 196 0.57 -18.00 -6.22
CA VAL A 196 0.99 -16.68 -5.75
C VAL A 196 2.51 -16.66 -5.68
N ARG A 197 3.11 -15.62 -6.25
CA ARG A 197 4.53 -15.31 -6.04
C ARG A 197 4.64 -14.35 -4.87
N LEU A 198 5.51 -14.70 -3.93
CA LEU A 198 5.82 -13.88 -2.77
C LEU A 198 7.26 -13.41 -2.88
N SER A 199 7.44 -12.09 -2.92
CA SER A 199 8.76 -11.45 -2.86
C SER A 199 9.06 -11.03 -1.43
N GLY A 200 10.26 -11.38 -0.96
CA GLY A 200 10.81 -10.79 0.25
C GLY A 200 11.14 -9.32 -0.05
N SER A 201 10.42 -8.40 0.58
CA SER A 201 10.32 -7.00 0.16
C SER A 201 11.63 -6.24 -0.06
N VAL A 202 12.77 -6.68 0.48
CA VAL A 202 14.10 -6.12 0.21
C VAL A 202 15.20 -7.16 0.50
N GLY A 203 15.73 -7.86 -0.50
CA GLY A 203 16.86 -8.80 -0.34
C GLY A 203 17.17 -9.64 -1.59
N PRO A 204 18.35 -10.28 -1.68
CA PRO A 204 18.76 -11.09 -2.85
C PRO A 204 18.06 -12.46 -2.95
N GLN A 205 17.14 -12.78 -2.04
CA GLN A 205 16.36 -14.01 -2.11
C GLN A 205 15.22 -13.81 -3.11
N GLY A 206 15.20 -14.66 -4.13
CA GLY A 206 14.25 -14.62 -5.23
C GLY A 206 12.80 -14.84 -4.80
N GLU A 207 11.91 -14.69 -5.78
CA GLU A 207 10.49 -14.92 -5.60
C GLU A 207 10.19 -16.38 -5.29
N ASP A 208 9.43 -16.63 -4.23
CA ASP A 208 8.96 -17.96 -3.89
C ASP A 208 7.52 -18.14 -4.40
N CYS A 209 7.28 -19.27 -5.07
CA CYS A 209 5.96 -19.62 -5.53
C CYS A 209 5.21 -20.46 -4.48
N PHE A 210 3.96 -20.09 -4.19
CA PHE A 210 3.08 -20.78 -3.27
C PHE A 210 1.74 -21.13 -3.93
N GLU A 211 1.18 -22.25 -3.51
CA GLU A 211 -0.18 -22.66 -3.84
C GLU A 211 -1.05 -22.60 -2.58
N PHE A 212 -2.10 -21.80 -2.66
CA PHE A 212 -3.12 -21.69 -1.63
C PHE A 212 -4.35 -22.46 -2.10
N ARG A 213 -4.86 -23.33 -1.24
CA ARG A 213 -6.11 -24.04 -1.47
C ARG A 213 -7.07 -23.74 -0.35
N ALA A 214 -8.19 -23.13 -0.68
CA ALA A 214 -9.19 -22.68 0.28
C ALA A 214 -10.55 -23.29 -0.05
N ARG A 215 -11.11 -24.07 0.86
CA ARG A 215 -12.41 -24.73 0.68
C ARG A 215 -13.35 -24.42 1.83
N ARG A 216 -14.64 -24.39 1.52
CA ARG A 216 -15.67 -24.21 2.55
C ARG A 216 -15.74 -25.47 3.40
N ALA A 217 -15.44 -25.33 4.67
CA ALA A 217 -15.56 -26.34 5.71
C ALA A 217 -15.94 -25.62 7.02
N GLN A 218 -16.32 -26.35 8.06
CA GLN A 218 -16.51 -25.80 9.40
C GLN A 218 -15.50 -26.47 10.35
N PRO A 219 -14.41 -25.79 10.74
CA PRO A 219 -13.97 -24.44 10.31
C PRO A 219 -13.44 -24.40 8.86
N ALA A 220 -13.38 -23.20 8.26
CA ALA A 220 -12.88 -23.02 6.88
C ALA A 220 -11.46 -23.58 6.75
N ALA A 221 -11.23 -24.40 5.73
CA ALA A 221 -9.97 -25.10 5.55
C ALA A 221 -9.14 -24.41 4.47
N VAL A 222 -8.00 -23.87 4.88
CA VAL A 222 -7.00 -23.27 3.99
C VAL A 222 -5.66 -23.95 4.22
N THR A 223 -5.07 -24.45 3.14
CA THR A 223 -3.74 -25.07 3.12
C THR A 223 -2.82 -24.31 2.19
N VAL A 224 -1.55 -24.21 2.55
CA VAL A 224 -0.52 -23.59 1.74
C VAL A 224 0.60 -24.59 1.43
N LYS A 225 1.15 -24.52 0.23
CA LYS A 225 2.28 -25.34 -0.20
C LYS A 225 3.27 -24.50 -0.99
N LYS A 226 4.54 -24.50 -0.59
CA LYS A 226 5.63 -23.95 -1.41
C LYS A 226 5.84 -24.85 -2.63
N LEU A 227 5.89 -24.25 -3.81
CA LEU A 227 6.12 -24.91 -5.09
C LEU A 227 7.58 -24.76 -5.52
N LYS A 228 7.95 -25.54 -6.55
CA LYS A 228 9.18 -25.30 -7.32
C LYS A 228 9.06 -23.95 -8.07
N PRO A 229 10.17 -23.31 -8.48
CA PRO A 229 10.14 -22.01 -9.17
C PRO A 229 9.14 -21.92 -10.33
N ASP A 230 9.09 -22.92 -11.22
CA ASP A 230 8.16 -22.96 -12.37
C ASP A 230 6.70 -23.31 -12.01
N GLY A 231 6.41 -23.50 -10.72
CA GLY A 231 5.11 -23.93 -10.20
C GLY A 231 4.00 -22.90 -10.45
N CYS A 232 4.34 -21.62 -10.52
CA CYS A 232 3.36 -20.53 -10.63
C CYS A 232 2.72 -20.43 -12.02
N HIS A 233 3.25 -21.14 -13.02
CA HIS A 233 2.64 -21.25 -14.34
C HIS A 233 1.89 -22.58 -14.55
N ARG A 234 1.73 -23.40 -13.52
CA ARG A 234 1.12 -24.73 -13.66
C ARG A 234 -0.31 -24.66 -14.19
N LEU A 235 -1.15 -23.79 -13.64
CA LEU A 235 -2.55 -23.66 -14.04
C LEU A 235 -2.68 -23.17 -15.50
N GLN A 236 -1.87 -22.18 -15.89
CA GLN A 236 -1.76 -21.77 -17.29
C GLN A 236 -1.40 -22.94 -18.21
N ARG A 237 -0.37 -23.73 -17.87
CA ARG A 237 0.03 -24.90 -18.66
C ARG A 237 -1.08 -25.96 -18.76
N GLU A 238 -1.84 -26.19 -17.69
CA GLU A 238 -2.97 -27.11 -17.69
C GLU A 238 -4.08 -26.63 -18.65
N ARG A 239 -4.39 -25.33 -18.64
CA ARG A 239 -5.39 -24.74 -19.57
C ARG A 239 -4.92 -24.79 -21.02
N ASP A 240 -3.66 -24.44 -21.29
CA ASP A 240 -3.10 -24.49 -22.64
C ASP A 240 -3.08 -25.93 -23.19
N ALA A 241 -2.73 -26.90 -22.35
CA ALA A 241 -2.76 -28.32 -22.72
C ALA A 241 -4.19 -28.82 -22.96
N GLN A 242 -5.19 -28.33 -22.23
CA GLN A 242 -6.59 -28.67 -22.46
C GLN A 242 -7.11 -28.04 -23.75
N ALA A 243 -6.85 -26.76 -23.99
CA ALA A 243 -7.23 -26.06 -25.21
C ALA A 243 -6.63 -26.71 -26.47
N GLU A 244 -5.38 -27.19 -26.40
CA GLU A 244 -4.74 -27.93 -27.50
C GLU A 244 -5.42 -29.30 -27.73
N LYS A 245 -5.84 -30.00 -26.68
CA LYS A 245 -6.61 -31.25 -26.81
C LYS A 245 -7.97 -30.99 -27.46
N ASP A 246 -8.67 -29.95 -27.03
CA ASP A 246 -9.97 -29.58 -27.56
C ASP A 246 -9.86 -29.21 -29.05
N ARG A 247 -8.85 -28.41 -29.42
CA ARG A 247 -8.54 -28.08 -30.82
C ARG A 247 -8.24 -29.29 -31.69
N ARG A 248 -7.49 -30.27 -31.16
CA ARG A 248 -7.21 -31.53 -31.88
C ARG A 248 -8.46 -32.40 -32.02
N ALA A 249 -9.34 -32.40 -31.04
CA ALA A 249 -10.61 -33.13 -31.11
C ALA A 249 -11.55 -32.52 -32.16
N GLU A 250 -11.56 -31.20 -32.31
CA GLU A 250 -12.33 -30.49 -33.34
C GLU A 250 -11.81 -30.74 -34.76
N LEU A 251 -10.51 -30.99 -34.93
CA LEU A 251 -9.90 -31.20 -36.26
C LEU A 251 -10.15 -32.60 -36.85
N GLY A 252 -10.60 -33.57 -36.05
CA GLY A 252 -11.09 -34.89 -36.49
C GLY A 252 -10.10 -35.77 -37.30
N PRO A 253 -10.33 -37.09 -37.37
CA PRO A 253 -9.50 -38.03 -38.14
C PRO A 253 -9.66 -37.96 -39.67
N ASP A 254 -10.49 -37.06 -40.21
CA ASP A 254 -10.86 -37.01 -41.64
C ASP A 254 -9.95 -36.12 -42.50
N ALA A 255 -8.77 -35.74 -41.99
CA ALA A 255 -7.73 -35.01 -42.73
C ALA A 255 -6.56 -35.92 -43.18
N GLY A 256 -6.84 -37.19 -43.45
CA GLY A 256 -5.92 -38.18 -44.01
C GLY A 256 -6.39 -38.71 -45.35
#